data_AF-A0A7K2Q758-F1
#
_entry.id   AF-A0A7K2Q758-F1
#
_cell.length_a   1.000
_cell.length_b   1.000
_cell.length_c   1.000
_cell.angle_alpha   90.00
_cell.angle_beta   90.00
_cell.angle_gamma   90.00
#
_symmetry.space_group_name_H-M   'P 1'
#
loop_
_entity.id
_entity.type
_entity.pdbx_description
1 polymer ?
#
loop_
_entity_poly.entity_id
_entity_poly.type
_entity_poly.pdbx_seq_one_letter_code
_entity_poly.pdbx_strand_id
1 'polypeptide(L)'
;MLALFAAVPASAAPAAGSGPAAPAPHLDAVEQTLRQVSPGLEGQVWERTGGNVLDASTPGGGDWLLQTPGCWGDDTCAARPGTERLLAKMTENVSRATRTVDISTLAPFPNGAFQDAIVAGLKSSAARGNKLTVR
;
A
#
# COMPACT_ATOMS: atom_id res chain seq x y z
N MET A 1 -54.55 5.27 1.74
CA MET A 1 -53.83 6.55 1.81
C MET A 1 -52.36 6.23 1.64
N LEU A 2 -51.84 6.31 0.41
CA LEU A 2 -50.46 5.93 0.04
C LEU A 2 -49.52 7.10 0.35
N ALA A 3 -48.46 6.89 1.14
CA ALA A 3 -47.41 7.87 1.34
C ALA A 3 -46.21 7.52 0.45
N LEU A 4 -45.92 8.39 -0.52
CA LEU A 4 -44.67 8.36 -1.31
C LEU A 4 -43.53 8.89 -0.44
N PHE A 5 -42.51 8.07 -0.19
CA PHE A 5 -41.22 8.54 0.30
C PHE A 5 -40.35 8.94 -0.89
N ALA A 6 -40.03 10.23 -0.99
CA ALA A 6 -39.07 10.75 -1.96
C ALA A 6 -37.65 10.37 -1.53
N ALA A 7 -36.92 9.65 -2.38
CA ALA A 7 -35.52 9.33 -2.18
C ALA A 7 -34.66 10.58 -2.44
N VAL A 8 -33.89 10.99 -1.44
CA VAL A 8 -32.90 12.06 -1.54
C VAL A 8 -31.64 11.49 -2.22
N PRO A 9 -31.11 12.09 -3.29
CA PRO A 9 -29.88 11.59 -3.90
C PRO A 9 -28.69 11.82 -2.96
N ALA A 10 -27.95 10.74 -2.69
CA ALA A 10 -26.69 10.80 -1.97
C ALA A 10 -25.69 11.66 -2.74
N SER A 11 -25.18 12.71 -2.10
CA SER A 11 -24.08 13.51 -2.65
C SER A 11 -22.82 12.67 -2.71
N ALA A 12 -22.29 12.45 -3.92
CA ALA A 12 -20.99 11.85 -4.14
C ALA A 12 -19.90 12.77 -3.57
N ALA A 13 -19.03 12.22 -2.72
CA ALA A 13 -17.83 12.92 -2.27
C ALA A 13 -16.93 13.26 -3.47
N PRO A 14 -16.29 14.43 -3.50
CA PRO A 14 -15.41 14.80 -4.60
C PRO A 14 -14.23 13.83 -4.66
N ALA A 15 -13.99 13.28 -5.85
CA ALA A 15 -12.74 12.61 -6.17
C ALA A 15 -11.58 13.56 -5.86
N ALA A 16 -10.49 13.05 -5.28
CA ALA A 16 -9.26 13.79 -5.06
C ALA A 16 -8.72 14.26 -6.43
N GLY A 17 -9.11 15.47 -6.83
CA GLY A 17 -8.76 16.08 -8.08
C GLY A 17 -7.29 16.49 -8.09
N SER A 18 -6.67 16.29 -9.25
CA SER A 18 -5.36 16.80 -9.66
C SER A 18 -5.32 18.32 -9.63
N GLY A 19 -5.16 18.90 -8.45
CA GLY A 19 -4.72 20.28 -8.28
C GLY A 19 -3.25 20.45 -8.70
N PRO A 20 -2.79 21.68 -9.00
CA PRO A 20 -1.38 21.93 -9.25
C PRO A 20 -0.57 21.41 -8.07
N ALA A 21 0.47 20.61 -8.36
CA ALA A 21 1.33 20.06 -7.34
C ALA A 21 1.88 21.21 -6.48
N ALA A 22 1.69 21.14 -5.17
CA ALA A 22 2.29 22.08 -4.26
C ALA A 22 3.82 22.05 -4.44
N PRO A 23 4.52 23.18 -4.26
CA PRO A 23 5.98 23.22 -4.31
C PRO A 23 6.58 22.13 -3.40
N ALA A 24 7.56 21.39 -3.90
CA ALA A 24 8.19 20.28 -3.19
C ALA A 24 9.71 20.48 -3.11
N PRO A 25 10.20 21.53 -2.41
CA PRO A 25 11.58 21.99 -2.50
C PRO A 25 12.61 20.92 -2.15
N HIS A 26 12.29 20.05 -1.18
CA HIS A 26 13.14 18.92 -0.82
C HIS A 26 13.24 17.89 -1.96
N LEU A 27 12.12 17.56 -2.62
CA LEU A 27 12.10 16.62 -3.73
C LEU A 27 12.77 17.22 -4.97
N ASP A 28 12.62 18.53 -5.20
CA ASP A 28 13.26 19.25 -6.29
C ASP A 28 14.79 19.19 -6.18
N ALA A 29 15.34 19.43 -4.99
CA ALA A 29 16.78 19.35 -4.74
C ALA A 29 17.34 17.92 -4.92
N VAL A 30 16.61 16.91 -4.45
CA VAL A 30 17.00 15.51 -4.61
C VAL A 30 16.96 15.10 -6.07
N GLU A 31 15.89 15.44 -6.80
CA GLU A 31 15.77 15.15 -8.23
C GLU A 31 16.92 15.78 -9.03
N GLN A 32 17.24 17.05 -8.78
CA GLN A 32 18.36 17.73 -9.43
C GLN A 32 19.68 16.96 -9.22
N THR A 33 19.92 16.48 -8.00
CA THR A 33 21.11 15.69 -7.68
C THR A 33 21.10 14.35 -8.42
N LEU A 34 19.97 13.63 -8.44
CA LEU A 34 19.86 12.33 -9.11
C LEU A 34 20.07 12.44 -10.63
N ARG A 35 19.57 13.50 -11.27
CA ARG A 35 19.81 13.80 -12.69
C ARG A 35 21.28 14.07 -12.99
N GLN A 36 22.03 14.66 -12.05
CA GLN A 36 23.45 14.91 -12.22
C GLN A 36 24.29 13.63 -12.03
N VAL A 37 23.97 12.84 -11.01
CA VAL A 37 24.77 11.67 -10.62
C VAL A 37 24.51 10.47 -11.53
N SER A 38 23.24 10.22 -11.86
CA SER A 38 22.80 8.99 -12.52
C SER A 38 21.70 9.22 -13.57
N PRO A 39 21.91 10.08 -14.57
CA PRO A 39 20.87 10.42 -15.56
C PRO A 39 20.37 9.20 -16.35
N GLY A 40 21.27 8.26 -16.70
CA GLY A 40 20.92 7.07 -17.48
C GLY A 40 20.12 6.00 -16.71
N LEU A 41 19.88 6.20 -15.41
CA LEU A 41 19.14 5.27 -14.56
C LEU A 41 17.72 5.73 -14.21
N GLU A 42 17.31 6.89 -14.74
CA GLU A 42 15.95 7.42 -14.58
C GLU A 42 14.91 6.47 -15.19
N GLY A 43 13.81 6.24 -14.47
CA GLY A 43 12.73 5.33 -14.87
C GLY A 43 13.05 3.85 -14.66
N GLN A 44 14.20 3.52 -14.04
CA GLN A 44 14.59 2.14 -13.73
C GLN A 44 15.02 1.98 -12.28
N VAL A 45 16.02 2.76 -11.85
CA VAL A 45 16.58 2.70 -10.48
C VAL A 45 16.07 3.85 -9.63
N TRP A 46 15.78 4.99 -10.25
CA TRP A 46 15.15 6.14 -9.60
C TRP A 46 14.12 6.79 -10.53
N GLU A 47 13.06 7.35 -9.96
CA GLU A 47 12.00 8.02 -10.71
C GLU A 47 11.25 8.99 -9.79
N ARG A 48 10.89 10.18 -10.30
CA ARG A 48 9.96 11.10 -9.63
C ARG A 48 8.57 10.95 -10.26
N THR A 49 7.57 10.68 -9.43
CA THR A 49 6.17 10.53 -9.88
C THR A 49 5.23 11.46 -9.13
N GLY A 50 4.09 11.78 -9.77
CA GLY A 50 2.97 12.50 -9.16
C GLY A 50 1.78 11.58 -8.91
N GLY A 51 0.83 12.00 -8.08
CA GLY A 51 -0.43 11.28 -7.87
C GLY A 51 -0.36 10.02 -7.00
N ASN A 52 0.72 9.85 -6.23
CA ASN A 52 0.86 8.75 -5.27
C ASN A 52 -0.15 8.89 -4.11
N VAL A 53 -0.59 7.76 -3.55
CA VAL A 53 -1.51 7.71 -2.41
C VAL A 53 -0.86 6.92 -1.28
N LEU A 54 -0.95 7.45 -0.04
CA LEU A 54 -0.61 6.69 1.16
C LEU A 54 -1.75 5.72 1.47
N ASP A 55 -1.50 4.42 1.27
CA ASP A 55 -2.50 3.34 1.27
C ASP A 55 -2.94 2.91 2.68
N ALA A 56 -3.62 3.83 3.37
CA ALA A 56 -4.26 3.61 4.65
C ALA A 56 -5.58 2.83 4.51
N SER A 57 -6.01 2.12 5.56
CA SER A 57 -7.31 1.41 5.56
C SER A 57 -8.52 2.36 5.57
N THR A 58 -8.31 3.60 5.99
CA THR A 58 -9.34 4.65 6.03
C THR A 58 -8.76 5.98 5.53
N PRO A 59 -9.57 6.87 4.91
CA PRO A 59 -9.10 8.17 4.46
C PRO A 59 -8.49 8.99 5.61
N GLY A 60 -7.24 9.42 5.44
CA GLY A 60 -6.49 10.17 6.46
C GLY A 60 -5.96 9.33 7.63
N GLY A 61 -6.13 8.00 7.59
CA GLY A 61 -5.58 7.09 8.59
C GLY A 61 -4.05 7.03 8.55
N GLY A 62 -3.43 6.67 9.68
CA GLY A 62 -1.97 6.55 9.82
C GLY A 62 -1.42 5.14 9.56
N ASP A 63 -2.28 4.16 9.29
CA ASP A 63 -1.92 2.74 9.18
C ASP A 63 -1.38 2.33 7.80
N TRP A 64 -1.08 3.32 6.94
CA TRP A 64 -0.15 3.18 5.81
C TRP A 64 1.29 3.01 6.31
N LEU A 65 1.60 3.49 7.53
CA LEU A 65 2.89 3.32 8.17
C LEU A 65 2.96 1.95 8.85
N LEU A 66 3.50 0.97 8.13
CA LEU A 66 3.59 -0.43 8.56
C LEU A 66 4.77 -0.68 9.52
N GLN A 67 4.73 -0.05 10.69
CA GLN A 67 5.68 -0.32 11.78
C GLN A 67 5.44 -1.69 12.42
N THR A 68 6.48 -2.29 13.00
CA THR A 68 6.38 -3.54 13.77
C THR A 68 7.38 -3.50 14.95
N PRO A 69 7.05 -4.03 16.14
CA PRO A 69 5.77 -4.63 16.53
C PRO A 69 4.67 -3.62 16.85
N GLY A 70 5.01 -2.35 17.08
CA GLY A 70 4.06 -1.29 17.43
C GLY A 70 3.53 -1.35 18.86
N CYS A 71 4.27 -1.93 19.80
CA CYS A 71 3.89 -2.09 21.22
C CYS A 71 4.55 -1.05 22.13
N TRP A 72 4.49 0.22 21.75
CA TRP A 72 5.14 1.31 22.48
C TRP A 72 4.65 1.40 23.94
N GLY A 73 5.60 1.49 24.88
CA GLY A 73 5.30 1.62 26.30
C GLY A 73 4.95 0.31 27.03
N ASP A 74 4.98 -0.84 26.34
CA ASP A 74 4.74 -2.17 26.91
C ASP A 74 6.01 -3.02 26.79
N ASP A 75 6.61 -3.37 27.93
CA ASP A 75 7.83 -4.18 28.00
C ASP A 75 7.58 -5.66 27.74
N THR A 76 6.35 -6.14 27.95
CA THR A 76 5.94 -7.50 27.60
C THR A 76 5.56 -7.63 26.13
N CYS A 77 5.20 -6.51 25.49
CA CYS A 77 4.74 -6.45 24.12
C CYS A 77 3.59 -7.44 23.85
N ALA A 78 2.60 -7.43 24.76
CA ALA A 78 1.49 -8.37 24.78
C ALA A 78 0.56 -8.16 23.58
N ALA A 79 0.31 -6.90 23.21
CA ALA A 79 -0.40 -6.53 21.98
C ALA A 79 0.61 -6.08 20.92
N ARG A 80 0.45 -6.54 19.67
CA ARG A 80 1.37 -6.22 18.56
C ARG A 80 0.61 -5.69 17.35
N PRO A 81 -0.10 -4.57 17.48
CA PRO A 81 -0.99 -4.06 16.42
C PRO A 81 -0.22 -3.70 15.14
N GLY A 82 1.05 -3.31 15.26
CA GLY A 82 1.91 -3.06 14.09
C GLY A 82 2.20 -4.34 13.31
N THR A 83 2.55 -5.43 14.01
CA THR A 83 2.75 -6.75 13.39
C THR A 83 1.47 -7.27 12.73
N GLU A 84 0.34 -7.16 13.42
CA GLU A 84 -0.98 -7.57 12.89
C GLU A 84 -1.32 -6.79 11.61
N ARG A 85 -1.16 -5.46 11.63
CA ARG A 85 -1.41 -4.61 10.47
C ARG A 85 -0.48 -4.90 9.30
N LEU A 86 0.81 -5.12 9.55
CA LEU A 86 1.81 -5.47 8.53
C LEU A 86 1.39 -6.75 7.78
N LEU A 87 1.11 -7.82 8.52
CA LEU A 87 0.72 -9.12 7.94
C LEU A 87 -0.63 -9.05 7.22
N ALA A 88 -1.59 -8.31 7.78
CA ALA A 88 -2.88 -8.08 7.15
C ALA A 88 -2.74 -7.33 5.81
N LYS A 89 -1.94 -6.25 5.77
CA LYS A 89 -1.75 -5.46 4.55
C LYS A 89 -0.98 -6.22 3.46
N MET A 90 0.00 -7.04 3.84
CA MET A 90 0.67 -7.96 2.91
C MET A 90 -0.33 -8.91 2.27
N THR A 91 -1.15 -9.59 3.09
CA THR A 91 -2.19 -10.51 2.63
C THR A 91 -3.18 -9.80 1.70
N GLU A 92 -3.67 -8.62 2.10
CA GLU A 92 -4.60 -7.80 1.33
C GLU A 92 -4.04 -7.45 -0.06
N ASN A 93 -2.82 -6.91 -0.14
CA ASN A 93 -2.23 -6.48 -1.40
C ASN A 93 -1.97 -7.65 -2.35
N VAL A 94 -1.38 -8.74 -1.86
CA VAL A 94 -1.18 -9.97 -2.65
C VAL A 94 -2.53 -10.55 -3.07
N SER A 95 -3.54 -10.53 -2.19
CA SER A 95 -4.86 -11.04 -2.50
C SER A 95 -5.51 -10.30 -3.65
N ARG A 96 -5.22 -9.01 -3.86
CA ARG A 96 -5.79 -8.17 -4.93
C ARG A 96 -5.07 -8.32 -6.27
N ALA A 97 -3.94 -9.03 -6.32
CA ALA A 97 -3.18 -9.23 -7.55
C ALA A 97 -4.04 -9.90 -8.63
N THR A 98 -3.89 -9.46 -9.88
CA THR A 98 -4.54 -10.06 -11.06
C THR A 98 -3.55 -10.65 -12.06
N ARG A 99 -2.27 -10.26 -11.99
CA ARG A 99 -1.23 -10.66 -12.95
C ARG A 99 0.10 -10.99 -12.30
N THR A 100 0.63 -10.10 -11.46
CA THR A 100 2.00 -10.23 -10.94
C THR A 100 2.06 -10.02 -9.43
N VAL A 101 2.96 -10.76 -8.79
CA VAL A 101 3.43 -10.53 -7.42
C VAL A 101 4.96 -10.58 -7.50
N ASP A 102 5.63 -9.56 -6.98
CA ASP A 102 7.08 -9.43 -7.08
C ASP A 102 7.64 -9.13 -5.68
N ILE A 103 8.41 -10.07 -5.12
CA ILE A 103 8.90 -10.01 -3.75
C ILE A 103 10.42 -10.12 -3.76
N SER A 104 11.09 -9.09 -3.22
CA SER A 104 12.51 -9.15 -2.90
C SER A 104 12.70 -9.11 -1.39
N THR A 105 13.64 -9.91 -0.89
CA THR A 105 14.03 -9.92 0.52
C THR A 105 15.48 -10.37 0.65
N LEU A 106 16.08 -10.09 1.80
CA LEU A 106 17.32 -10.75 2.23
C LEU A 106 17.00 -12.19 2.67
N ALA A 107 17.90 -13.13 2.37
CA ALA A 107 17.79 -14.50 2.86
C ALA A 107 17.79 -14.56 4.41
N PRO A 108 17.07 -15.50 5.04
CA PRO A 108 16.34 -16.63 4.45
C PRO A 108 15.05 -16.22 3.71
N PHE A 109 14.48 -17.15 2.94
CA PHE A 109 13.15 -16.94 2.36
C PHE A 109 12.12 -16.64 3.46
N PRO A 110 11.06 -15.86 3.15
CA PRO A 110 10.00 -15.57 4.11
C PRO A 110 9.43 -16.88 4.67
N ASN A 111 9.32 -16.94 6.00
CA ASN A 111 8.82 -18.10 6.73
C ASN A 111 7.76 -17.68 7.76
N GLY A 112 7.17 -18.67 8.44
CA GLY A 112 6.14 -18.43 9.46
C GLY A 112 5.00 -17.55 8.95
N ALA A 113 4.58 -16.59 9.76
CA ALA A 113 3.44 -15.73 9.44
C ALA A 113 3.63 -14.87 8.17
N PHE A 114 4.88 -14.55 7.79
CA PHE A 114 5.13 -13.85 6.52
C PHE A 114 4.81 -14.75 5.32
N GLN A 115 5.25 -16.01 5.37
CA GLN A 115 4.92 -17.01 4.35
C GLN A 115 3.41 -17.27 4.31
N ASP A 116 2.77 -17.38 5.47
CA ASP A 116 1.32 -17.58 5.56
C ASP A 116 0.54 -16.44 4.91
N ALA A 117 0.94 -15.19 5.15
CA ALA A 117 0.32 -14.00 4.53
C ALA A 117 0.44 -14.03 2.99
N ILE A 118 1.61 -14.38 2.47
CA ILE A 118 1.84 -14.50 1.02
C ILE A 118 0.97 -15.62 0.43
N VAL A 119 1.00 -16.82 1.04
CA VAL A 119 0.23 -17.99 0.58
C VAL A 119 -1.28 -17.72 0.62
N ALA A 120 -1.78 -17.10 1.70
CA ALA A 120 -3.19 -16.76 1.83
C ALA A 120 -3.63 -15.75 0.76
N GLY A 121 -2.82 -14.72 0.50
CA GLY A 121 -3.06 -13.75 -0.57
C GLY A 121 -3.10 -14.42 -1.95
N LEU A 122 -2.09 -15.23 -2.28
CA LEU A 122 -2.01 -15.93 -3.57
C LEU A 122 -3.20 -16.86 -3.80
N LYS A 123 -3.60 -17.64 -2.78
CA LYS A 123 -4.79 -18.51 -2.83
C LYS A 123 -6.06 -17.70 -3.07
N SER A 124 -6.23 -16.57 -2.39
CA SER A 124 -7.38 -15.68 -2.58
C SER A 124 -7.45 -15.12 -4.00
N SER A 125 -6.32 -14.69 -4.57
CA SER A 125 -6.26 -14.23 -5.95
C SER A 125 -6.59 -15.35 -6.95
N ALA A 126 -6.00 -16.54 -6.78
CA ALA A 126 -6.22 -17.70 -7.63
C ALA A 126 -7.68 -18.20 -7.57
N ALA A 127 -8.31 -18.16 -6.39
CA ALA A 127 -9.72 -18.53 -6.21
C ALA A 127 -10.68 -17.64 -7.01
N ARG A 128 -10.27 -16.40 -7.34
CA ARG A 128 -11.01 -15.50 -8.23
C ARG A 128 -10.67 -15.70 -9.72
N GLY A 129 -9.94 -16.76 -10.07
CA GLY A 129 -9.61 -17.14 -11.44
C GLY A 129 -8.36 -16.46 -12.03
N ASN A 130 -7.60 -15.70 -11.23
CA ASN A 130 -6.40 -15.04 -11.72
C ASN A 130 -5.25 -16.05 -11.91
N LYS A 131 -4.47 -15.85 -12.98
CA LYS A 131 -3.23 -16.60 -13.24
C LYS A 131 -2.06 -15.65 -13.01
N LEU A 132 -1.29 -15.93 -11.95
CA LEU A 132 -0.24 -15.03 -11.49
C LEU A 132 1.14 -15.49 -11.94
N THR A 133 1.99 -14.54 -12.30
CA THR A 133 3.46 -14.70 -12.32
C THR A 133 4.02 -14.19 -10.99
N VAL A 134 4.78 -15.03 -10.29
CA VAL A 134 5.36 -14.70 -8.98
C VAL A 134 6.89 -14.78 -9.07
N ARG A 135 7.58 -13.75 -8.57
CA ARG A 135 9.04 -13.66 -8.48
C ARG A 135 9.46 -13.43 -7.04
#